data_AF-A0A3C0IS49-F1
#
_entry.id   AF-A0A3C0IS49-F1
#
_cell.length_a   1.000
_cell.length_b   1.000
_cell.length_c   1.000
_cell.angle_alpha   90.00
_cell.angle_beta   90.00
_cell.angle_gamma   90.00
#
_symmetry.space_group_name_H-M   'P 1'
#
loop_
_entity.id
_entity.type
_entity.pdbx_description
1 polymer ?
#
loop_
_entity_poly.entity_id
_entity_poly.type
_entity_poly.pdbx_seq_one_letter_code
_entity_poly.pdbx_strand_id
1 'polypeptide(L)' 'MYVPENNTAYQVLEKFKATKVHHAFIVDEYGTLQGIITLNDILEAIVGDIPEQHEDNYEIVRRDDGSY' A
#
# COMPACT_ATOMS: atom_id res chain seq x y z
N MET A 1 -10.42 6.01 0.98
CA MET A 1 -10.06 7.44 0.83
C MET A 1 -9.50 7.65 -0.57
N TYR A 2 -9.66 8.84 -1.17
CA TYR A 2 -9.03 9.21 -2.44
C TYR A 2 -7.95 10.26 -2.19
N VAL A 3 -6.80 10.13 -2.85
CA VAL A 3 -5.65 11.01 -2.67
C VAL A 3 -5.07 11.38 -4.05
N PRO A 4 -4.91 12.68 -4.36
CA PRO A 4 -4.22 13.10 -5.58
C PRO A 4 -2.76 12.62 -5.65
N GLU A 5 -2.27 12.29 -6.83
CA GLU A 5 -0.90 11.76 -7.03
C GLU A 5 0.23 12.70 -6.59
N ASN A 6 -0.04 14.01 -6.50
CA ASN A 6 0.93 15.02 -6.10
C ASN A 6 1.14 15.15 -4.57
N ASN A 7 0.50 14.30 -3.75
CA ASN A 7 0.69 14.31 -2.30
C ASN A 7 2.00 13.59 -1.91
N THR A 8 2.73 14.15 -0.95
CA THR A 8 3.91 13.48 -0.36
C THR A 8 3.49 12.34 0.57
N ALA A 9 4.35 11.34 0.75
CA ALA A 9 4.11 10.23 1.68
C ALA A 9 3.72 10.71 3.10
N TYR A 10 4.35 11.78 3.59
CA TYR A 10 4.03 12.38 4.89
C TYR A 10 2.61 12.97 4.93
N GLN A 11 2.17 13.64 3.87
CA GLN A 11 0.79 14.17 3.80
C GLN A 11 -0.25 13.05 3.83
N VAL A 12 0.04 11.93 3.17
CA VAL A 12 -0.86 10.77 3.18
C VAL A 12 -0.85 10.07 4.54
N LEU A 13 0.31 9.99 5.21
CA LEU A 13 0.41 9.48 6.58
C LEU A 13 -0.48 10.25 7.57
N GLU A 14 -0.43 11.58 7.51
CA GLU A 14 -1.27 12.43 8.38
C GLU A 14 -2.76 12.22 8.10
N LYS A 15 -3.15 12.03 6.84
CA LYS A 15 -4.54 11.68 6.47
C LYS A 15 -4.96 10.32 7.03
N PHE A 16 -4.09 9.30 6.98
CA PHE A 16 -4.37 8.01 7.60
C PHE A 16 -4.55 8.11 9.12
N LYS A 17 -3.68 8.88 9.80
CA LYS A 17 -3.78 9.10 11.26
C LYS A 17 -5.08 9.78 11.67
N ALA A 18 -5.53 10.76 10.88
CA ALA A 18 -6.75 11.53 11.12
C ALA A 18 -8.02 10.70 10.83
N THR A 19 -8.03 9.94 9.73
CA THR A 19 -9.23 9.22 9.27
C THR A 19 -9.39 7.83 9.88
N LYS A 20 -8.33 7.26 10.47
CA LYS A 20 -8.26 5.85 10.90
C LYS A 20 -8.48 4.86 9.76
N VAL A 21 -8.24 5.30 8.52
CA VAL A 21 -8.25 4.46 7.32
C VAL A 21 -6.80 4.17 6.92
N HIS A 22 -6.51 2.91 6.59
CA HIS A 22 -5.15 2.43 6.32
C HIS A 22 -4.85 2.19 4.83
N HIS A 23 -5.75 2.61 3.95
CA HIS A 23 -5.60 2.48 2.50
C HIS A 23 -6.22 3.67 1.76
N ALA A 24 -5.65 4.02 0.62
CA ALA A 24 -6.15 5.07 -0.25
C ALA A 24 -6.00 4.72 -1.72
N PHE A 25 -6.95 5.18 -2.51
CA PHE A 25 -6.88 5.17 -3.96
C PHE A 25 -6.17 6.44 -4.44
N ILE A 26 -5.16 6.26 -5.29
CA ILE A 26 -4.44 7.37 -5.93
C ILE A 26 -5.17 7.77 -7.20
N VAL A 27 -5.41 9.07 -7.36
CA VAL A 27 -6.11 9.63 -8.52
C VAL A 27 -5.31 10.76 -9.17
N ASP A 28 -5.47 10.93 -10.47
CA ASP A 28 -4.93 12.09 -11.21
C ASP A 28 -5.89 13.30 -11.16
N GLU A 29 -5.54 14.38 -11.85
CA GLU A 29 -6.34 15.61 -11.91
C GLU A 29 -7.68 15.46 -12.63
N TYR A 30 -7.84 14.39 -13.42
CA TYR A 30 -9.07 14.07 -14.13
C TYR A 30 -9.95 13.08 -13.35
N GLY A 31 -9.49 12.63 -12.17
CA GLY A 31 -10.17 11.65 -11.33
C GLY A 31 -9.98 10.21 -11.78
N THR A 32 -9.05 9.94 -12.71
CA THR A 32 -8.70 8.59 -13.12
C THR A 32 -7.98 7.88 -11.98
N LEU A 33 -8.33 6.62 -11.74
CA LEU A 33 -7.64 5.78 -10.77
C LEU A 33 -6.25 5.39 -11.29
N GLN A 34 -5.21 5.79 -10.57
CA GLN A 34 -3.82 5.43 -10.87
C GLN A 34 -3.36 4.18 -10.09
N GLY A 35 -3.90 3.96 -8.89
CA GLY A 35 -3.54 2.80 -8.08
C GLY A 35 -4.06 2.85 -6.65
N ILE A 36 -3.48 2.03 -5.79
CA ILE A 36 -3.76 1.95 -4.35
C ILE A 36 -2.46 2.07 -3.56
N ILE A 37 -2.52 2.73 -2.41
CA ILE A 37 -1.44 2.78 -1.44
C ILE A 37 -1.96 2.43 -0.05
N THR A 38 -1.13 1.77 0.74
CA THR A 38 -1.42 1.38 2.12
C THR A 38 -0.58 2.16 3.12
N LEU A 39 -0.97 2.11 4.39
CA LEU A 39 -0.15 2.65 5.47
C LEU A 39 1.23 1.97 5.53
N ASN A 40 1.32 0.68 5.22
CA ASN A 40 2.57 -0.06 5.25
C ASN A 40 3.58 0.51 4.25
N ASP A 41 3.17 0.71 3.00
CA ASP A 41 4.01 1.26 1.93
C ASP A 41 4.60 2.63 2.32
N ILE A 42 3.79 3.45 2.99
CA ILE A 42 4.22 4.78 3.46
C ILE A 42 5.24 4.66 4.60
N LEU A 43 5.00 3.74 5.55
CA LEU A 43 5.92 3.54 6.66
C LEU A 43 7.25 2.97 6.17
N GLU A 44 7.23 2.02 5.24
CA GLU A 44 8.41 1.45 4.60
C GLU A 44 9.22 2.52 3.85
N ALA A 45 8.55 3.42 3.10
CA ALA A 45 9.23 4.51 2.41
C ALA A 45 9.91 5.53 3.37
N ILE A 46 9.46 5.64 4.61
CA ILE A 46 10.01 6.57 5.62
C ILE A 46 11.07 5.89 6.49
N VAL A 47 10.81 4.65 6.91
CA VAL A 47 11.58 3.93 7.94
C VAL A 47 12.57 2.93 7.32
N GLY A 48 12.32 2.46 6.10
CA GLY A 48 13.03 1.35 5.46
C GLY A 48 12.32 0.01 5.72
N ASP A 49 13.04 -1.10 5.57
CA ASP A 49 12.50 -2.45 5.76
C ASP A 49 11.81 -2.59 7.13
N ILE A 50 10.48 -2.76 7.09
CA ILE A 50 9.69 -3.10 8.26
C ILE A 50 9.48 -4.61 8.22
N PRO A 51 10.01 -5.38 9.20
CA PRO A 51 9.84 -6.82 9.20
C PRO A 51 8.35 -7.16 9.30
N GLU A 52 7.82 -7.81 8.28
CA GLU A 52 6.47 -8.36 8.34
C GLU A 52 6.44 -9.53 9.30
N GLN A 53 5.41 -9.60 10.15
CA GLN A 53 5.22 -10.73 11.06
C GLN A 53 4.95 -12.06 10.32
N HIS A 54 4.70 -12.00 9.01
CA HIS A 54 4.37 -13.12 8.13
C HIS A 54 5.46 -13.36 7.07
N GLU A 55 6.74 -13.12 7.37
CA GLU A 55 7.84 -13.76 6.64
C GLU A 55 7.87 -15.28 6.93
N ASP A 56 6.77 -15.96 6.63
CA ASP A 56 6.83 -17.36 6.29
C ASP A 56 7.42 -17.40 4.87
N ASN A 57 8.44 -18.22 4.64
CA ASN A 57 9.01 -18.42 3.31
C ASN A 57 7.90 -18.80 2.32
N TYR A 58 7.37 -17.82 1.58
CA TYR A 58 6.33 -18.04 0.58
C TYR A 58 6.94 -18.85 -0.57
N GLU A 59 6.80 -20.17 -0.49
CA GLU A 59 7.19 -21.06 -1.56
C GLU A 59 6.08 -21.14 -2.61
N ILE A 60 6.46 -21.03 -3.88
CA ILE A 60 5.55 -21.29 -4.99
C ILE A 60 5.28 -22.80 -5.01
N VAL A 61 4.08 -23.21 -4.58
CA VAL A 61 3.69 -24.62 -4.52
C VAL A 61 2.84 -24.99 -5.73
N ARG A 62 3.25 -26.01 -6.47
CA ARG A 62 2.46 -26.54 -7.57
C ARG A 62 1.23 -27.27 -7.03
N ARG A 63 0.03 -26.87 -7.45
CA ARG A 63 -1.25 -27.52 -7.13
C ARG A 63 -1.43 -28.81 -7.93
N ASP A 64 -2.36 -29.66 -7.49
CA ASP A 64 -2.66 -30.96 -8.13
C ASP A 64 -3.09 -30.84 -9.60
N ASP A 65 -3.69 -29.71 -9.97
CA ASP A 65 -4.09 -29.38 -11.34
C ASP A 65 -2.94 -28.87 -12.23
N GLY A 66 -1.73 -28.77 -11.66
CA GLY A 66 -0.53 -28.31 -12.31
C GLY A 66 -0.32 -26.79 -12.32
N SER A 67 -1.23 -26.01 -11.75
CA SER A 67 -1.08 -24.57 -11.51
C SER A 67 -0.10 -24.27 -10.38
N TYR A 68 0.32 -23.01 -10.23
CA TYR A 68 1.19 -22.50 -9.17
C TYR A 68 0.45 -21.43 -8.36
#